data_AF-A0A1V5UCV1-F1
#
_entry.id   AF-A0A1V5UCV1-F1
#
_cell.length_a   1.000
_cell.length_b   1.000
_cell.length_c   1.000
_cell.angle_alpha   90.00
_cell.angle_beta   90.00
_cell.angle_gamma   90.00
#
_symmetry.space_group_name_H-M   'P 1'
#
loop_
_entity.id
_entity.type
_entity.pdbx_description
1 polymer ?
#
loop_
_entity_poly.entity_id
_entity_poly.type
_entity_poly.pdbx_seq_one_letter_code
_entity_poly.pdbx_strand_id
1 'polypeptide(L)'
;MKKISLLHFILIIVVALSGCGGGGGALGLPGGSWGTGDSTVPVVNGSNKTVEVNGTFSAPAAPAGGPSYATDLFGGKYSIAVIDKDNPAVEAGIVSAGASSFKAAIPAAAVNRYAMIVLTDIKSKKVLYRNILGKVPKVSEFPTNVNKIILKGITLNETSTARALFAIEKGVSNIAITSFSTSEVQSDGTVTKDYTSSKTDFDMASENIAGGAANISQMANAVQTVVAVLTSSGVNDSTKSAIAPDQINSATSLLTAFANSVKNPSAQTVITAAGLASSVKIGDSTINSNATPATITSAVNTITPIAAAAAPVFQPAGGSYDQDVNLIITTATQGAIIRYTLDGSTPSATAGNIYSGPVTLSNTTTVKSRRG
;
A
#
# COMPACT_ATOMS: atom_id res chain seq x y z
N MET A 1 2.97 41.25 15.99
CA MET A 1 3.89 40.15 15.62
C MET A 1 3.11 38.93 15.13
N LYS A 2 3.00 38.77 13.81
CA LYS A 2 2.43 37.57 13.17
C LYS A 2 3.54 36.53 13.07
N LYS A 3 3.34 35.29 13.54
CA LYS A 3 4.38 34.24 13.51
C LYS A 3 4.14 33.27 12.36
N ILE A 4 5.20 32.93 11.63
CA ILE A 4 5.25 31.82 10.68
C ILE A 4 6.14 30.74 11.29
N SER A 5 5.56 29.60 11.65
CA SER A 5 6.28 28.44 12.16
C SER A 5 6.47 27.41 11.04
N LEU A 6 7.71 27.01 10.76
CA LEU A 6 8.06 25.97 9.79
C LEU A 6 8.56 24.72 10.52
N LEU A 7 8.01 23.56 10.16
CA LEU A 7 8.53 22.26 10.60
C LEU A 7 9.21 21.56 9.42
N HIS A 8 10.55 21.55 9.41
CA HIS A 8 11.33 20.80 8.42
C HIS A 8 11.37 19.32 8.81
N PHE A 9 10.77 18.46 8.00
CA PHE A 9 11.01 17.01 8.10
C PHE A 9 12.33 16.69 7.40
N ILE A 10 13.41 16.61 8.17
CA ILE A 10 14.67 16.02 7.71
C ILE A 10 14.46 14.51 7.66
N LEU A 11 14.48 13.94 6.45
CA LEU A 11 14.54 12.50 6.24
C LEU A 11 15.95 12.03 6.63
N ILE A 12 16.15 11.61 7.88
CA ILE A 12 17.39 10.97 8.30
C ILE A 12 17.39 9.54 7.76
N ILE A 13 18.22 9.29 6.76
CA ILE A 13 18.55 7.93 6.31
C ILE A 13 19.49 7.35 7.36
N VAL A 14 18.97 6.51 8.24
CA VAL A 14 19.79 5.68 9.13
C VAL A 14 20.16 4.43 8.34
N VAL A 15 21.45 4.31 8.00
CA VAL A 15 22.05 3.07 7.52
C VAL A 15 22.15 2.13 8.71
N ALA A 16 21.23 1.16 8.81
CA ALA A 16 21.35 0.05 9.75
C ALA A 16 22.13 -1.09 9.08
N LEU A 17 23.29 -1.40 9.66
CA LEU A 17 24.09 -2.58 9.33
C LEU A 17 23.30 -3.85 9.65
N SER A 18 23.49 -4.83 8.78
CA SER A 18 22.89 -6.17 8.75
C SER A 18 22.95 -6.93 10.07
N GLY A 19 21.79 -7.45 10.50
CA GLY A 19 21.67 -8.61 11.38
C GLY A 19 20.94 -9.73 10.64
N CYS A 20 21.69 -10.71 10.16
CA CYS A 20 21.17 -11.97 9.65
C CYS A 20 20.49 -12.74 10.79
N GLY A 21 19.26 -13.20 10.58
CA GLY A 21 18.51 -14.01 11.54
C GLY A 21 17.41 -14.78 10.84
N GLY A 22 17.76 -15.94 10.29
CA GLY A 22 16.81 -16.89 9.73
C GLY A 22 15.88 -17.48 10.80
N GLY A 23 14.65 -17.74 10.40
CA GLY A 23 13.64 -18.37 11.23
C GLY A 23 12.37 -18.61 10.42
N GLY A 24 12.38 -19.67 9.61
CA GLY A 24 11.17 -20.20 8.99
C GLY A 24 10.21 -20.65 10.09
N GLY A 25 9.13 -19.90 10.27
CA GLY A 25 8.02 -20.24 11.15
C GLY A 25 6.73 -19.98 10.41
N ALA A 26 5.98 -21.04 10.15
CA ALA A 26 4.66 -20.98 9.52
C ALA A 26 3.77 -20.00 10.30
N LEU A 27 3.44 -18.87 9.66
CA LEU A 27 2.47 -17.93 10.19
C LEU A 27 1.10 -18.60 10.14
N GLY A 28 0.62 -19.05 11.30
CA GLY A 28 -0.79 -19.38 11.52
C GLY A 28 -1.61 -18.12 11.31
N LEU A 29 -2.09 -17.91 10.08
CA LEU A 29 -3.09 -16.89 9.78
C LEU A 29 -4.37 -17.26 10.54
N PRO A 30 -4.99 -16.33 11.29
CA PRO A 30 -6.27 -16.59 11.94
C PRO A 30 -7.29 -17.07 10.91
N GLY A 31 -7.76 -18.30 11.08
CA GLY A 31 -8.98 -18.74 10.43
C GLY A 31 -10.11 -17.93 11.01
N GLY A 32 -10.69 -17.03 10.23
CA GLY A 32 -11.93 -16.36 10.59
C GLY A 32 -12.98 -17.44 10.89
N SER A 33 -13.32 -17.60 12.17
CA SER A 33 -14.53 -18.29 12.58
C SER A 33 -15.70 -17.39 12.20
N TRP A 34 -16.42 -17.77 11.15
CA TRP A 34 -17.67 -17.10 10.79
C TRP A 34 -18.76 -17.58 11.75
N GLY A 35 -18.78 -16.98 12.93
CA GLY A 35 -19.92 -17.03 13.83
C GLY A 35 -21.01 -16.11 13.31
N THR A 36 -22.20 -16.68 13.09
CA THR A 36 -23.46 -15.94 12.97
C THR A 36 -23.60 -14.99 14.16
N GLY A 37 -23.34 -13.69 13.95
CA GLY A 37 -23.76 -12.61 14.83
C GLY A 37 -23.68 -12.88 16.34
N ASP A 38 -22.52 -13.29 16.86
CA ASP A 38 -22.28 -13.34 18.31
C ASP A 38 -21.15 -12.38 18.72
N SER A 39 -21.47 -11.58 19.74
CA SER A 39 -20.82 -10.36 20.19
C SER A 39 -19.58 -10.63 21.05
N THR A 40 -18.60 -11.35 20.52
CA THR A 40 -17.30 -11.52 21.20
C THR A 40 -16.11 -11.06 20.38
N VAL A 41 -16.34 -10.24 19.34
CA VAL A 41 -15.31 -9.33 18.82
C VAL A 41 -14.75 -8.56 20.03
N PRO A 42 -13.43 -8.53 20.26
CA PRO A 42 -12.89 -7.68 21.31
C PRO A 42 -13.32 -6.25 21.00
N VAL A 43 -14.24 -5.74 21.82
CA VAL A 43 -14.66 -4.35 21.84
C VAL A 43 -13.36 -3.56 21.87
N VAL A 44 -13.10 -2.80 20.80
CA VAL A 44 -11.96 -1.88 20.78
C VAL A 44 -12.30 -0.77 21.76
N ASN A 45 -11.94 -1.03 23.02
CA ASN A 45 -11.96 -0.05 24.08
C ASN A 45 -10.91 1.01 23.73
N GLY A 46 -11.36 2.09 23.10
CA GLY A 46 -10.51 3.24 22.80
C GLY A 46 -10.99 4.11 21.63
N SER A 47 -12.07 4.86 21.85
CA SER A 47 -12.56 5.99 21.01
C SER A 47 -13.39 5.62 19.76
N ASN A 48 -14.45 6.39 19.48
CA ASN A 48 -15.29 6.32 18.26
C ASN A 48 -14.56 6.68 16.95
N LYS A 49 -13.22 6.61 16.90
CA LYS A 49 -12.41 7.07 15.77
C LYS A 49 -12.00 5.92 14.86
N THR A 50 -12.33 6.01 13.57
CA THR A 50 -12.18 4.88 12.63
C THR A 50 -11.72 5.36 11.26
N VAL A 51 -10.91 4.53 10.60
CA VAL A 51 -10.64 4.65 9.16
C VAL A 51 -11.49 3.61 8.43
N GLU A 52 -12.42 4.07 7.60
CA GLU A 52 -13.18 3.26 6.67
C GLU A 52 -12.44 3.20 5.32
N VAL A 53 -12.33 2.01 4.76
CA VAL A 53 -11.71 1.76 3.46
C VAL A 53 -12.72 1.13 2.54
N ASN A 54 -13.07 1.85 1.48
CA ASN A 54 -13.97 1.41 0.43
C ASN A 54 -13.14 1.12 -0.81
N GLY A 55 -13.14 -0.15 -1.21
CA GLY A 55 -12.26 -0.61 -2.28
C GLY A 55 -12.84 -1.68 -3.16
N THR A 56 -12.08 -2.02 -4.19
CA THR A 56 -12.36 -3.10 -5.13
C THR A 56 -11.23 -4.10 -5.14
N PHE A 57 -11.51 -5.33 -5.56
CA PHE A 57 -10.48 -6.32 -5.84
C PHE A 57 -10.71 -6.91 -7.23
N SER A 58 -9.65 -7.40 -7.87
CA SER A 58 -9.74 -8.18 -9.09
C SER A 58 -9.82 -9.68 -8.76
N ALA A 59 -10.50 -10.44 -9.63
CA ALA A 59 -10.40 -11.88 -9.57
C ALA A 59 -9.02 -12.32 -10.08
N PRO A 60 -8.36 -13.33 -9.45
CA PRO A 60 -7.38 -14.18 -10.11
C PRO A 60 -7.95 -14.55 -11.47
N ALA A 61 -7.20 -14.35 -12.56
CA ALA A 61 -7.68 -14.58 -13.93
C ALA A 61 -8.36 -15.96 -14.03
N ALA A 62 -9.68 -15.99 -13.89
CA ALA A 62 -10.47 -17.19 -14.09
C ALA A 62 -10.63 -17.35 -15.60
N PRO A 63 -10.68 -18.60 -16.12
CA PRO A 63 -11.09 -18.83 -17.49
C PRO A 63 -12.41 -18.10 -17.77
N ALA A 64 -12.55 -17.53 -18.96
CA ALA A 64 -13.79 -16.86 -19.37
C ALA A 64 -15.00 -17.78 -19.10
N GLY A 65 -15.97 -17.31 -18.31
CA GLY A 65 -17.17 -18.07 -17.93
C GLY A 65 -17.13 -18.78 -16.56
N GLY A 66 -16.11 -18.56 -15.73
CA GLY A 66 -16.08 -19.06 -14.35
C GLY A 66 -17.13 -18.42 -13.41
N PRO A 67 -17.41 -19.02 -12.24
CA PRO A 67 -18.36 -18.46 -11.27
C PRO A 67 -17.95 -17.05 -10.85
N SER A 68 -18.94 -16.19 -10.58
CA SER A 68 -18.70 -14.83 -10.07
C SER A 68 -17.83 -14.88 -8.82
N TYR A 69 -16.92 -13.93 -8.67
CA TYR A 69 -16.02 -13.89 -7.52
C TYR A 69 -16.75 -13.78 -6.16
N ALA A 70 -17.98 -13.25 -6.18
CA ALA A 70 -18.91 -13.36 -5.06
C ALA A 70 -19.05 -14.80 -4.57
N THR A 71 -19.27 -15.73 -5.51
CA THR A 71 -19.44 -17.16 -5.23
C THR A 71 -18.16 -17.78 -4.68
N ASP A 72 -16.97 -17.37 -5.13
CA ASP A 72 -15.71 -17.89 -4.59
C ASP A 72 -15.41 -17.36 -3.17
N LEU A 73 -15.73 -16.09 -2.88
CA LEU A 73 -15.62 -15.53 -1.51
C LEU A 73 -16.66 -16.14 -0.57
N PHE A 74 -17.95 -16.07 -0.93
CA PHE A 74 -19.04 -16.56 -0.09
C PHE A 74 -19.18 -18.09 -0.10
N GLY A 75 -18.61 -18.76 -1.10
CA GLY A 75 -18.49 -20.21 -1.18
C GLY A 75 -17.27 -20.76 -0.44
N GLY A 76 -16.50 -19.90 0.25
CA GLY A 76 -15.44 -20.32 1.18
C GLY A 76 -14.12 -20.73 0.52
N LYS A 77 -13.86 -20.31 -0.72
CA LYS A 77 -12.56 -20.54 -1.39
C LYS A 77 -11.53 -19.47 -1.02
N TYR A 78 -11.95 -18.22 -0.93
CA TYR A 78 -11.09 -17.10 -0.56
C TYR A 78 -11.59 -16.40 0.70
N SER A 79 -10.67 -15.80 1.47
CA SER A 79 -10.99 -14.87 2.55
C SER A 79 -10.30 -13.52 2.32
N ILE A 80 -10.95 -12.46 2.77
CA ILE A 80 -10.35 -11.13 2.85
C ILE A 80 -10.22 -10.75 4.33
N ALA A 81 -9.11 -10.12 4.70
CA ALA A 81 -8.86 -9.65 6.06
C ALA A 81 -8.08 -8.33 6.05
N VAL A 82 -8.22 -7.54 7.12
CA VAL A 82 -7.29 -6.44 7.41
C VAL A 82 -6.43 -6.86 8.58
N ILE A 83 -5.13 -6.95 8.34
CA ILE A 83 -4.14 -7.40 9.31
C ILE A 83 -3.10 -6.31 9.57
N ASP A 84 -2.37 -6.46 10.67
CA ASP A 84 -1.18 -5.65 10.92
C ASP A 84 -0.03 -6.13 10.02
N LYS A 85 0.55 -5.24 9.21
CA LYS A 85 1.67 -5.56 8.32
C LYS A 85 2.86 -6.13 9.10
N ASP A 86 3.13 -5.58 10.27
CA ASP A 86 4.30 -5.94 11.07
C ASP A 86 4.02 -7.16 11.97
N ASN A 87 2.74 -7.47 12.20
CA ASN A 87 2.31 -8.69 12.86
C ASN A 87 1.11 -9.32 12.14
N PRO A 88 1.35 -10.09 11.06
CA PRO A 88 0.28 -10.63 10.20
C PRO A 88 -0.72 -11.56 10.89
N ALA A 89 -0.40 -12.06 12.09
CA ALA A 89 -1.31 -12.88 12.90
C ALA A 89 -2.38 -12.04 13.63
N VAL A 90 -2.25 -10.71 13.65
CA VAL A 90 -3.15 -9.83 14.39
C VAL A 90 -4.05 -9.08 13.43
N GLU A 91 -5.35 -9.21 13.62
CA GLU A 91 -6.34 -8.41 12.90
C GLU A 91 -6.21 -6.93 13.28
N ALA A 92 -6.27 -6.07 12.26
CA ALA A 92 -6.21 -4.63 12.40
C ALA A 92 -7.57 -3.96 12.19
N GLY A 93 -8.58 -4.69 11.70
CA GLY A 93 -9.92 -4.18 11.48
C GLY A 93 -10.89 -5.25 11.01
N ILE A 94 -12.16 -4.87 10.88
CA ILE A 94 -13.22 -5.74 10.39
C ILE A 94 -13.44 -5.46 8.90
N VAL A 95 -13.65 -6.49 8.09
CA VAL A 95 -13.93 -6.35 6.66
C VAL A 95 -15.20 -7.08 6.27
N SER A 96 -15.96 -6.44 5.38
CA SER A 96 -17.09 -7.03 4.67
C SER A 96 -16.80 -6.96 3.17
N ALA A 97 -17.07 -8.03 2.45
CA ALA A 97 -16.91 -8.08 1.00
C ALA A 97 -18.26 -8.26 0.31
N GLY A 98 -18.35 -7.77 -0.92
CA GLY A 98 -19.37 -8.09 -1.91
C GLY A 98 -18.75 -8.84 -3.08
N ALA A 99 -19.34 -8.74 -4.27
CA ALA A 99 -18.89 -9.48 -5.45
C ALA A 99 -17.50 -9.06 -5.97
N SER A 100 -17.24 -7.76 -6.04
CA SER A 100 -16.00 -7.16 -6.57
C SER A 100 -15.49 -6.00 -5.71
N SER A 101 -16.10 -5.81 -4.54
CA SER A 101 -15.88 -4.67 -3.66
C SER A 101 -15.75 -5.11 -2.22
N PHE A 102 -15.08 -4.32 -1.41
CA PHE A 102 -15.02 -4.52 0.04
C PHE A 102 -15.16 -3.19 0.77
N LYS A 103 -15.61 -3.30 2.02
CA LYS A 103 -15.58 -2.23 3.01
C LYS A 103 -14.86 -2.73 4.25
N ALA A 104 -13.83 -2.02 4.68
CA ALA A 104 -13.14 -2.33 5.92
C ALA A 104 -13.24 -1.17 6.91
N ALA A 105 -13.41 -1.49 8.19
CA ALA A 105 -13.39 -0.55 9.30
C ALA A 105 -12.18 -0.85 10.18
N ILE A 106 -11.26 0.11 10.23
CA ILE A 106 -9.98 0.01 10.93
C ILE A 106 -10.02 1.00 12.10
N PRO A 107 -10.23 0.51 13.34
CA PRO A 107 -10.29 1.39 14.49
C PRO A 107 -8.92 2.01 14.78
N ALA A 108 -8.93 3.26 15.25
CA ALA A 108 -7.70 3.92 15.68
C ALA A 108 -7.13 3.20 16.92
N ALA A 109 -5.82 3.02 16.95
CA ALA A 109 -5.13 2.41 18.08
C ALA A 109 -4.33 3.45 18.88
N ALA A 110 -4.00 3.13 20.14
CA ALA A 110 -3.07 3.94 20.93
C ALA A 110 -1.61 3.79 20.46
N VAL A 111 -1.31 2.68 19.78
CA VAL A 111 0.01 2.34 19.25
C VAL A 111 0.05 2.50 17.74
N ASN A 112 1.25 2.62 17.18
CA ASN A 112 1.42 2.60 15.72
C ASN A 112 1.00 1.23 15.19
N ARG A 113 0.12 1.21 14.19
CA ARG A 113 -0.25 0.00 13.46
C ARG A 113 -0.23 0.30 11.97
N TYR A 114 0.18 -0.69 11.18
CA TYR A 114 0.24 -0.58 9.73
C TYR A 114 -0.81 -1.50 9.14
N ALA A 115 -1.87 -0.90 8.57
CA ALA A 115 -2.94 -1.71 8.01
C ALA A 115 -2.53 -2.27 6.65
N MET A 116 -2.73 -3.57 6.49
CA MET A 116 -2.60 -4.27 5.22
C MET A 116 -3.86 -5.08 4.97
N ILE A 117 -4.46 -4.89 3.80
CA ILE A 117 -5.57 -5.73 3.34
C ILE A 117 -4.97 -6.89 2.59
N VAL A 118 -5.42 -8.11 2.90
CA VAL A 118 -4.96 -9.34 2.26
C VAL A 118 -6.13 -10.14 1.74
N LEU A 119 -5.92 -10.80 0.61
CA LEU A 119 -6.79 -11.82 0.08
C LEU A 119 -6.07 -13.16 0.10
N THR A 120 -6.67 -14.15 0.75
CA THR A 120 -6.04 -15.43 1.07
C THR A 120 -6.86 -16.58 0.48
N ASP A 121 -6.18 -17.54 -0.13
CA ASP A 121 -6.77 -18.83 -0.49
C ASP A 121 -6.93 -19.70 0.76
N ILE A 122 -8.17 -20.12 1.04
CA ILE A 122 -8.52 -20.80 2.30
C ILE A 122 -7.91 -22.21 2.37
N LYS A 123 -7.75 -22.90 1.25
CA LYS A 123 -7.22 -24.27 1.21
C LYS A 123 -5.70 -24.27 1.43
N SER A 124 -4.99 -23.45 0.67
CA SER A 124 -3.53 -23.35 0.70
C SER A 124 -2.99 -22.41 1.79
N LYS A 125 -3.86 -21.58 2.37
CA LYS A 125 -3.51 -20.49 3.31
C LYS A 125 -2.55 -19.46 2.72
N LYS A 126 -2.38 -19.39 1.39
CA LYS A 126 -1.48 -18.42 0.76
C LYS A 126 -2.18 -17.10 0.50
N VAL A 127 -1.50 -16.00 0.84
CA VAL A 127 -1.94 -14.66 0.48
C VAL A 127 -1.69 -14.43 -1.01
N LEU A 128 -2.77 -14.31 -1.79
CA LEU A 128 -2.74 -14.11 -3.24
C LEU A 128 -2.57 -12.63 -3.60
N TYR A 129 -3.37 -11.77 -2.97
CA TYR A 129 -3.28 -10.32 -3.17
C TYR A 129 -3.09 -9.60 -1.84
N ARG A 130 -2.41 -8.46 -1.90
CA ARG A 130 -2.27 -7.57 -0.75
C ARG A 130 -2.24 -6.10 -1.17
N ASN A 131 -2.64 -5.23 -0.25
CA ASN A 131 -2.45 -3.80 -0.36
C ASN A 131 -2.07 -3.25 1.03
N ILE A 132 -0.88 -2.66 1.14
CA ILE A 132 -0.46 -1.95 2.34
C ILE A 132 -1.06 -0.55 2.26
N LEU A 133 -1.96 -0.25 3.18
CA LEU A 133 -2.64 1.04 3.20
C LEU A 133 -1.74 2.12 3.83
N GLY A 134 -0.95 1.74 4.83
CA GLY A 134 -0.04 2.62 5.56
C GLY A 134 -0.31 2.62 7.07
N LYS A 135 0.34 3.55 7.76
CA LYS A 135 0.22 3.76 9.19
C LYS A 135 -1.14 4.37 9.51
N VAL A 136 -1.93 3.67 10.30
CA VAL A 136 -3.22 4.15 10.81
C VAL A 136 -2.95 5.27 11.83
N PRO A 137 -3.65 6.42 11.77
CA PRO A 137 -3.46 7.48 12.75
C PRO A 137 -3.83 6.98 14.14
N LYS A 138 -3.02 7.37 15.13
CA LYS A 138 -3.38 7.13 16.54
C LYS A 138 -4.59 7.96 16.91
N VAL A 139 -5.30 7.55 17.97
CA VAL A 139 -6.41 8.34 18.55
C VAL A 139 -6.02 9.81 18.77
N SER A 140 -4.81 10.07 19.28
CA SER A 140 -4.28 11.43 19.52
C SER A 140 -3.90 12.21 18.25
N GLU A 141 -3.73 11.53 17.12
CA GLU A 141 -3.37 12.12 15.83
C GLU A 141 -4.63 12.53 15.04
N PHE A 142 -5.83 12.07 15.43
CA PHE A 142 -7.09 12.54 14.84
C PHE A 142 -7.41 13.97 15.33
N PRO A 143 -7.96 14.83 14.44
CA PRO A 143 -8.52 16.10 14.86
C PRO A 143 -9.67 15.88 15.86
N THR A 144 -9.83 16.82 16.79
CA THR A 144 -10.83 16.74 17.87
C THR A 144 -12.25 16.46 17.32
N ASN A 145 -12.60 17.10 16.21
CA ASN A 145 -13.93 16.99 15.57
C ASN A 145 -14.04 15.89 14.51
N VAL A 146 -13.00 15.09 14.28
CA VAL A 146 -13.04 14.02 13.26
C VAL A 146 -13.17 12.67 13.93
N ASN A 147 -14.24 11.96 13.61
CA ASN A 147 -14.48 10.61 14.13
C ASN A 147 -14.34 9.54 13.04
N LYS A 148 -14.36 9.92 11.76
CA LYS A 148 -14.25 8.95 10.68
C LYS A 148 -13.48 9.49 9.49
N ILE A 149 -12.52 8.72 9.01
CA ILE A 149 -11.81 8.98 7.76
C ILE A 149 -12.25 7.92 6.75
N ILE A 150 -12.73 8.32 5.58
CA ILE A 150 -13.22 7.43 4.53
C ILE A 150 -12.24 7.49 3.36
N LEU A 151 -11.62 6.36 3.03
CA LEU A 151 -10.78 6.20 1.85
C LEU A 151 -11.58 5.50 0.76
N LYS A 152 -11.66 6.09 -0.42
CA LYS A 152 -12.31 5.52 -1.61
C LYS A 152 -11.29 5.22 -2.69
N GLY A 153 -11.61 4.28 -3.58
CA GLY A 153 -10.77 3.94 -4.72
C GLY A 153 -9.55 3.09 -4.38
N ILE A 154 -9.56 2.41 -3.22
CA ILE A 154 -8.49 1.48 -2.86
C ILE A 154 -8.66 0.18 -3.64
N THR A 155 -7.62 -0.27 -4.32
CA THR A 155 -7.66 -1.51 -5.11
C THR A 155 -6.85 -2.62 -4.46
N LEU A 156 -7.32 -3.86 -4.55
CA LEU A 156 -6.60 -5.06 -4.13
C LEU A 156 -6.44 -5.99 -5.34
N ASN A 157 -5.29 -5.90 -5.99
CA ASN A 157 -5.01 -6.53 -7.27
C ASN A 157 -3.50 -6.80 -7.45
N GLU A 158 -3.10 -7.17 -8.65
CA GLU A 158 -1.72 -7.43 -9.04
C GLU A 158 -0.81 -6.21 -8.79
N THR A 159 -1.28 -5.01 -9.14
CA THR A 159 -0.50 -3.77 -9.00
C THR A 159 -0.30 -3.40 -7.53
N SER A 160 -1.34 -3.47 -6.70
CA SER A 160 -1.21 -3.20 -5.25
C SER A 160 -0.30 -4.22 -4.59
N THR A 161 -0.36 -5.48 -5.04
CA THR A 161 0.47 -6.58 -4.54
C THR A 161 1.94 -6.37 -4.92
N ALA A 162 2.22 -6.00 -6.16
CA ALA A 162 3.57 -5.67 -6.63
C ALA A 162 4.20 -4.54 -5.80
N ARG A 163 3.47 -3.45 -5.59
CA ARG A 163 3.89 -2.32 -4.74
C ARG A 163 4.20 -2.78 -3.32
N ALA A 164 3.29 -3.55 -2.72
CA ALA A 164 3.46 -4.04 -1.36
C ALA A 164 4.67 -4.96 -1.20
N LEU A 165 4.94 -5.84 -2.17
CA LEU A 165 6.08 -6.77 -2.12
C LEU A 165 7.42 -6.04 -2.26
N PHE A 166 7.52 -5.04 -3.14
CA PHE A 166 8.70 -4.17 -3.18
C PHE A 166 8.86 -3.36 -1.90
N ALA A 167 7.76 -2.82 -1.37
CA ALA A 167 7.79 -2.07 -0.12
C ALA A 167 8.28 -2.91 1.06
N ILE A 168 7.84 -4.18 1.16
CA ILE A 168 8.31 -5.11 2.19
C ILE A 168 9.80 -5.42 1.99
N GLU A 169 10.21 -5.78 0.77
CA GLU A 169 11.60 -6.14 0.46
C GLU A 169 12.59 -4.99 0.73
N LYS A 170 12.21 -3.76 0.35
CA LYS A 170 13.06 -2.57 0.49
C LYS A 170 12.87 -1.85 1.82
N GLY A 171 12.03 -2.38 2.73
CA GLY A 171 11.85 -1.83 4.08
C GLY A 171 11.11 -0.49 4.14
N VAL A 172 10.19 -0.22 3.22
CA VAL A 172 9.34 0.98 3.28
C VAL A 172 8.45 0.88 4.51
N SER A 173 8.69 1.79 5.44
CA SER A 173 7.96 1.89 6.70
C SER A 173 7.60 3.35 6.99
N ASN A 174 6.60 3.55 7.84
CA ASN A 174 6.20 4.86 8.37
C ASN A 174 5.58 5.87 7.37
N ILE A 175 4.85 5.38 6.36
CA ILE A 175 4.00 6.24 5.53
C ILE A 175 2.60 6.24 6.12
N ALA A 176 2.04 7.41 6.40
CA ALA A 176 0.67 7.54 6.88
C ALA A 176 -0.33 7.00 5.85
N ILE A 177 -1.40 6.36 6.33
CA ILE A 177 -2.46 5.82 5.47
C ILE A 177 -3.11 6.92 4.61
N THR A 178 -3.21 8.12 5.18
CA THR A 178 -3.57 9.33 4.47
C THR A 178 -3.11 10.53 5.31
N SER A 179 -3.00 11.69 4.67
CA SER A 179 -2.93 12.97 5.37
C SER A 179 -4.26 13.70 5.24
N PHE A 180 -4.58 14.53 6.22
CA PHE A 180 -5.82 15.31 6.22
C PHE A 180 -5.57 16.70 6.78
N SER A 181 -6.32 17.67 6.27
CA SER A 181 -6.40 19.06 6.71
C SER A 181 -7.72 19.32 7.41
N THR A 182 -7.73 20.28 8.33
CA THR A 182 -8.95 20.71 9.03
C THR A 182 -10.00 21.27 8.07
N SER A 183 -9.61 21.78 6.90
CA SER A 183 -10.52 22.26 5.87
C SER A 183 -11.28 21.16 5.14
N GLU A 184 -10.84 19.90 5.27
CA GLU A 184 -11.48 18.74 4.63
C GLU A 184 -12.50 18.05 5.55
N VAL A 185 -12.66 18.56 6.77
CA VAL A 185 -13.61 18.03 7.76
C VAL A 185 -15.01 18.48 7.38
N GLN A 186 -15.87 17.51 7.10
CA GLN A 186 -17.28 17.73 6.83
C GLN A 186 -18.04 18.04 8.13
N SER A 187 -19.24 18.62 8.00
CA SER A 187 -20.08 19.01 9.15
C SER A 187 -20.49 17.83 10.04
N ASP A 188 -20.45 16.60 9.52
CA ASP A 188 -20.73 15.36 10.26
C ASP A 188 -19.49 14.76 10.95
N GLY A 189 -18.35 15.46 10.91
CA GLY A 189 -17.09 15.01 11.50
C GLY A 189 -16.38 13.92 10.68
N THR A 190 -16.68 13.80 9.38
CA THR A 190 -16.00 12.89 8.46
C THR A 190 -14.96 13.61 7.60
N VAL A 191 -13.93 12.87 7.18
CA VAL A 191 -12.98 13.29 6.14
C VAL A 191 -12.99 12.24 5.05
N THR A 192 -13.21 12.63 3.79
CA THR A 192 -13.23 11.70 2.65
C THR A 192 -12.02 11.93 1.75
N LYS A 193 -11.35 10.85 1.36
CA LYS A 193 -10.19 10.82 0.46
C LYS A 193 -10.50 9.91 -0.71
N ASP A 194 -10.49 10.45 -1.92
CA ASP A 194 -10.77 9.69 -3.12
C ASP A 194 -9.48 9.43 -3.91
N TYR A 195 -9.12 8.15 -4.02
CA TYR A 195 -7.96 7.65 -4.76
C TYR A 195 -8.36 6.94 -6.06
N THR A 196 -9.60 7.06 -6.51
CA THR A 196 -10.09 6.39 -7.73
C THR A 196 -9.28 6.74 -8.97
N SER A 197 -8.74 7.96 -9.03
CA SER A 197 -7.89 8.44 -10.14
C SER A 197 -6.55 9.00 -9.65
N SER A 198 -6.10 8.60 -8.45
CA SER A 198 -4.89 9.13 -7.83
C SER A 198 -4.19 8.08 -6.98
N LYS A 199 -2.86 8.11 -6.99
CA LYS A 199 -2.06 7.23 -6.12
C LYS A 199 -2.15 7.70 -4.67
N THR A 200 -2.18 6.76 -3.73
CA THR A 200 -1.94 7.08 -2.31
C THR A 200 -0.48 7.51 -2.10
N ASP A 201 -0.17 8.11 -0.96
CA ASP A 201 1.22 8.44 -0.62
C ASP A 201 2.08 7.17 -0.51
N PHE A 202 1.50 6.06 -0.06
CA PHE A 202 2.16 4.76 -0.05
C PHE A 202 2.42 4.23 -1.47
N ASP A 203 1.44 4.36 -2.37
CA ASP A 203 1.61 3.95 -3.77
C ASP A 203 2.76 4.70 -4.45
N MET A 204 2.84 6.02 -4.25
CA MET A 204 3.93 6.82 -4.83
C MET A 204 5.29 6.43 -4.26
N ALA A 205 5.40 6.26 -2.93
CA ALA A 205 6.66 5.89 -2.30
C ALA A 205 7.12 4.47 -2.70
N SER A 206 6.19 3.51 -2.74
CA SER A 206 6.47 2.14 -3.17
C SER A 206 6.85 2.04 -4.64
N GLU A 207 6.34 2.92 -5.50
CA GLU A 207 6.77 3.02 -6.89
C GLU A 207 8.17 3.62 -7.01
N ASN A 208 8.48 4.66 -6.23
CA ASN A 208 9.79 5.29 -6.25
C ASN A 208 10.90 4.32 -5.80
N ILE A 209 10.71 3.63 -4.68
CA ILE A 209 11.67 2.62 -4.19
C ILE A 209 11.77 1.39 -5.09
N ALA A 210 10.75 1.10 -5.90
CA ALA A 210 10.80 0.07 -6.93
C ALA A 210 11.53 0.55 -8.21
N GLY A 211 12.05 1.78 -8.25
CA GLY A 211 12.70 2.32 -9.45
C GLY A 211 11.72 2.70 -10.56
N GLY A 212 10.44 2.87 -10.22
CA GLY A 212 9.41 3.40 -11.12
C GLY A 212 8.29 2.44 -11.51
N ALA A 213 7.29 3.00 -12.19
CA ALA A 213 6.07 2.30 -12.62
C ALA A 213 6.35 1.08 -13.51
N ALA A 214 7.43 1.09 -14.29
CA ALA A 214 7.78 -0.02 -15.18
C ALA A 214 8.06 -1.31 -14.40
N ASN A 215 8.86 -1.23 -13.32
CA ASN A 215 9.14 -2.38 -12.46
C ASN A 215 7.88 -2.83 -11.70
N ILE A 216 7.02 -1.91 -11.28
CA ILE A 216 5.72 -2.25 -10.68
C ILE A 216 4.84 -3.03 -11.67
N SER A 217 4.76 -2.58 -12.93
CA SER A 217 3.98 -3.24 -13.97
C SER A 217 4.50 -4.64 -14.29
N GLN A 218 5.83 -4.78 -14.43
CA GLN A 218 6.46 -6.08 -14.67
C GLN A 218 6.29 -7.03 -13.49
N MET A 219 6.39 -6.55 -12.26
CA MET A 219 6.09 -7.33 -11.07
C MET A 219 4.60 -7.70 -10.99
N ALA A 220 3.69 -6.82 -11.39
CA ALA A 220 2.26 -7.12 -11.44
C ALA A 220 1.94 -8.25 -12.43
N ASN A 221 2.61 -8.27 -13.60
CA ASN A 221 2.53 -9.40 -14.53
C ASN A 221 3.03 -10.71 -13.89
N ALA A 222 4.11 -10.65 -13.10
CA ALA A 222 4.59 -11.82 -12.35
C ALA A 222 3.59 -12.28 -11.27
N VAL A 223 2.95 -11.34 -10.54
CA VAL A 223 1.84 -11.64 -9.60
C VAL A 223 0.74 -12.39 -10.35
N GLN A 224 0.31 -11.86 -11.50
CA GLN A 224 -0.78 -12.45 -12.29
C GLN A 224 -0.48 -13.90 -12.67
N THR A 225 0.72 -14.16 -13.21
CA THR A 225 1.18 -15.50 -13.58
C THR A 225 1.18 -16.45 -12.38
N VAL A 226 1.78 -16.04 -11.26
CA VAL A 226 1.88 -16.89 -10.06
C VAL A 226 0.50 -17.18 -9.46
N VAL A 227 -0.35 -16.16 -9.33
CA VAL A 227 -1.70 -16.32 -8.77
C VAL A 227 -2.56 -17.21 -9.66
N ALA A 228 -2.51 -17.05 -10.99
CA ALA A 228 -3.23 -17.94 -11.92
C ALA A 228 -2.79 -19.40 -11.77
N VAL A 229 -1.48 -19.65 -11.65
CA VAL A 229 -0.93 -21.00 -11.45
C VAL A 229 -1.34 -21.59 -10.10
N LEU A 230 -1.25 -20.82 -9.01
CA LEU A 230 -1.59 -21.31 -7.66
C LEU A 230 -3.09 -21.58 -7.49
N THR A 231 -3.95 -20.85 -8.20
CA THR A 231 -5.41 -21.02 -8.14
C THR A 231 -5.96 -22.01 -9.19
N SER A 232 -5.16 -22.41 -10.18
CA SER A 232 -5.60 -23.30 -11.25
C SER A 232 -5.90 -24.72 -10.78
N SER A 233 -6.99 -25.32 -11.27
CA SER A 233 -7.27 -26.75 -11.12
C SER A 233 -6.38 -27.63 -12.00
N GLY A 234 -5.77 -27.07 -13.05
CA GLY A 234 -4.84 -27.78 -13.95
C GLY A 234 -3.45 -28.01 -13.35
N VAL A 235 -3.17 -27.50 -12.14
CA VAL A 235 -1.90 -27.69 -11.44
C VAL A 235 -2.19 -28.39 -10.12
N ASN A 236 -1.54 -29.53 -9.88
CA ASN A 236 -1.74 -30.30 -8.66
C ASN A 236 -1.07 -29.62 -7.44
N ASP A 237 -1.51 -30.00 -6.23
CA ASP A 237 -1.04 -29.38 -4.99
C ASP A 237 0.46 -29.58 -4.74
N SER A 238 1.02 -30.75 -5.13
CA SER A 238 2.47 -31.00 -5.03
C SER A 238 3.29 -30.01 -5.87
N THR A 239 2.83 -29.74 -7.10
CA THR A 239 3.47 -28.76 -8.00
C THR A 239 3.34 -27.34 -7.45
N LYS A 240 2.18 -26.98 -6.91
CA LYS A 240 1.98 -25.66 -6.27
C LYS A 240 2.92 -25.46 -5.08
N SER A 241 3.10 -26.48 -4.24
CA SER A 241 4.04 -26.45 -3.12
C SER A 241 5.51 -26.39 -3.58
N ALA A 242 5.86 -27.02 -4.71
CA ALA A 242 7.19 -26.88 -5.29
C ALA A 242 7.43 -25.48 -5.89
N ILE A 243 6.40 -24.85 -6.45
CA ILE A 243 6.47 -23.51 -7.03
C ILE A 243 6.63 -22.46 -5.94
N ALA A 244 5.79 -22.52 -4.90
CA ALA A 244 5.79 -21.62 -3.77
C ALA A 244 5.73 -22.44 -2.47
N PRO A 245 6.87 -22.90 -1.94
CA PRO A 245 6.89 -23.68 -0.70
C PRO A 245 6.38 -22.84 0.49
N ASP A 246 6.87 -21.61 0.60
CA ASP A 246 6.55 -20.69 1.69
C ASP A 246 5.52 -19.63 1.30
N GLN A 247 5.17 -18.75 2.25
CA GLN A 247 4.41 -17.54 1.95
C GLN A 247 5.23 -16.62 1.04
N ILE A 248 4.58 -16.04 0.04
CA ILE A 248 5.19 -15.05 -0.84
C ILE A 248 5.12 -13.72 -0.12
N ASN A 249 6.19 -13.30 0.55
CA ASN A 249 6.18 -12.10 1.41
C ASN A 249 7.06 -10.96 0.91
N SER A 250 7.81 -11.20 -0.16
CA SER A 250 8.80 -10.25 -0.67
C SER A 250 8.85 -10.30 -2.20
N ALA A 251 9.39 -9.25 -2.82
CA ALA A 251 9.61 -9.19 -4.27
C ALA A 251 10.46 -10.39 -4.75
N THR A 252 11.52 -10.72 -4.02
CA THR A 252 12.40 -11.87 -4.32
C THR A 252 11.65 -13.20 -4.27
N SER A 253 10.83 -13.43 -3.23
CA SER A 253 10.04 -14.66 -3.10
C SER A 253 9.00 -14.82 -4.22
N LEU A 254 8.38 -13.72 -4.66
CA LEU A 254 7.41 -13.75 -5.76
C LEU A 254 8.10 -14.06 -7.09
N LEU A 255 9.22 -13.40 -7.40
CA LEU A 255 9.96 -13.64 -8.64
C LEU A 255 10.54 -15.06 -8.70
N THR A 256 10.87 -15.63 -7.54
CA THR A 256 11.26 -17.04 -7.42
C THR A 256 10.08 -17.96 -7.76
N ALA A 257 8.90 -17.71 -7.18
CA ALA A 257 7.69 -18.46 -7.52
C ALA A 257 7.31 -18.30 -9.00
N PHE A 258 7.50 -17.11 -9.58
CA PHE A 258 7.31 -16.85 -11.00
C PHE A 258 8.25 -17.68 -11.86
N ALA A 259 9.56 -17.65 -11.59
CA ALA A 259 10.56 -18.44 -12.30
C ALA A 259 10.26 -19.95 -12.22
N ASN A 260 9.84 -20.44 -11.05
CA ASN A 260 9.41 -21.83 -10.86
C ASN A 260 8.15 -22.16 -11.67
N SER A 261 7.18 -21.23 -11.72
CA SER A 261 5.96 -21.39 -12.49
C SER A 261 6.26 -21.50 -13.99
N VAL A 262 7.07 -20.61 -14.54
CA VAL A 262 7.41 -20.64 -15.98
C VAL A 262 8.34 -21.80 -16.35
N LYS A 263 9.06 -22.40 -15.38
CA LYS A 263 9.88 -23.61 -15.58
C LYS A 263 9.04 -24.90 -15.55
N ASN A 264 7.92 -24.93 -14.82
CA ASN A 264 7.15 -26.15 -14.63
C ASN A 264 6.20 -26.43 -15.82
N PRO A 265 6.22 -27.65 -16.41
CA PRO A 265 5.40 -27.97 -17.59
C PRO A 265 3.88 -27.85 -17.38
N SER A 266 3.35 -28.30 -16.24
CA SER A 266 1.92 -28.21 -15.94
C SER A 266 1.48 -26.76 -15.76
N ALA A 267 2.31 -25.93 -15.12
CA ALA A 267 2.06 -24.50 -15.00
C ALA A 267 2.15 -23.79 -16.37
N GLN A 268 3.09 -24.16 -17.26
CA GLN A 268 3.19 -23.59 -18.60
C GLN A 268 1.92 -23.79 -19.44
N THR A 269 1.22 -24.91 -19.25
CA THR A 269 -0.08 -25.15 -19.91
C THR A 269 -1.10 -24.09 -19.51
N VAL A 270 -1.16 -23.74 -18.23
CA VAL A 270 -2.03 -22.67 -17.70
C VAL A 270 -1.58 -21.30 -18.21
N ILE A 271 -0.28 -21.01 -18.14
CA ILE A 271 0.30 -19.72 -18.56
C ILE A 271 0.01 -19.45 -20.02
N THR A 272 0.21 -20.44 -20.89
CA THR A 272 -0.01 -20.32 -22.34
C THR A 272 -1.49 -20.18 -22.66
N ALA A 273 -2.34 -21.01 -22.05
CA ALA A 273 -3.78 -20.97 -22.28
C ALA A 273 -4.41 -19.62 -21.88
N ALA A 274 -3.88 -18.99 -20.83
CA ALA A 274 -4.35 -17.70 -20.34
C ALA A 274 -3.60 -16.48 -20.93
N GLY A 275 -2.62 -16.70 -21.83
CA GLY A 275 -1.84 -15.61 -22.44
C GLY A 275 -1.00 -14.81 -21.43
N LEU A 276 -0.54 -15.45 -20.36
CA LEU A 276 0.17 -14.80 -19.25
C LEU A 276 1.66 -14.64 -19.55
N ALA A 277 2.30 -13.72 -18.84
CA ALA A 277 3.73 -13.45 -19.01
C ALA A 277 4.58 -14.68 -18.66
N SER A 278 5.42 -15.10 -19.61
CA SER A 278 6.45 -16.14 -19.43
C SER A 278 7.84 -15.55 -19.12
N SER A 279 7.98 -14.23 -19.25
CA SER A 279 9.14 -13.47 -18.81
C SER A 279 8.73 -12.09 -18.31
N VAL A 280 9.49 -11.55 -17.36
CA VAL A 280 9.34 -10.17 -16.87
C VAL A 280 10.70 -9.50 -16.76
N LYS A 281 10.74 -8.18 -16.90
CA LYS A 281 11.95 -7.37 -16.74
C LYS A 281 11.93 -6.61 -15.42
N ILE A 282 12.92 -6.83 -14.56
CA ILE A 282 13.07 -6.16 -13.27
C ILE A 282 14.44 -5.51 -13.23
N GLY A 283 14.46 -4.17 -13.22
CA GLY A 283 15.68 -3.42 -13.53
C GLY A 283 16.18 -3.79 -14.93
N ASP A 284 17.46 -4.16 -15.04
CA ASP A 284 18.06 -4.64 -16.30
C ASP A 284 17.97 -6.15 -16.49
N SER A 285 17.52 -6.89 -15.47
CA SER A 285 17.47 -8.35 -15.49
C SER A 285 16.16 -8.85 -16.08
N THR A 286 16.26 -9.88 -16.92
CA THR A 286 15.10 -10.66 -17.38
C THR A 286 14.92 -11.87 -16.48
N ILE A 287 13.74 -12.01 -15.89
CA ILE A 287 13.33 -13.17 -15.11
C ILE A 287 12.45 -14.05 -16.00
N ASN A 288 12.87 -15.29 -16.23
CA ASN A 288 12.18 -16.30 -17.05
C ASN A 288 12.53 -17.71 -16.54
N SER A 289 12.29 -18.77 -17.33
CA SER A 289 12.57 -20.16 -16.95
C SER A 289 14.06 -20.47 -16.69
N ASN A 290 14.98 -19.64 -17.18
CA ASN A 290 16.42 -19.77 -16.97
C ASN A 290 16.93 -18.96 -15.77
N ALA A 291 16.07 -18.13 -15.14
CA ALA A 291 16.48 -17.31 -14.02
C ALA A 291 16.92 -18.18 -12.84
N THR A 292 18.09 -17.85 -12.28
CA THR A 292 18.61 -18.48 -11.05
C THR A 292 18.23 -17.63 -9.84
N PRO A 293 18.26 -18.20 -8.62
CA PRO A 293 18.08 -17.40 -7.39
C PRO A 293 19.03 -16.21 -7.32
N ALA A 294 20.29 -16.36 -7.77
CA ALA A 294 21.26 -15.27 -7.80
C ALA A 294 20.84 -14.15 -8.77
N THR A 295 20.35 -14.50 -9.96
CA THR A 295 19.83 -13.52 -10.94
C THR A 295 18.64 -12.75 -10.38
N ILE A 296 17.72 -13.44 -9.69
CA ILE A 296 16.52 -12.83 -9.10
C ILE A 296 16.90 -11.87 -7.97
N THR A 297 17.72 -12.32 -7.02
CA THR A 297 18.19 -11.48 -5.90
C THR A 297 18.97 -10.27 -6.42
N SER A 298 19.82 -10.46 -7.42
CA SER A 298 20.56 -9.36 -8.05
C SER A 298 19.61 -8.36 -8.72
N ALA A 299 18.63 -8.84 -9.50
CA ALA A 299 17.63 -7.99 -10.16
C ALA A 299 16.88 -7.07 -9.17
N VAL A 300 16.49 -7.61 -8.03
CA VAL A 300 15.78 -6.83 -7.01
C VAL A 300 16.73 -5.88 -6.28
N ASN A 301 17.95 -6.31 -5.94
CA ASN A 301 18.89 -5.51 -5.16
C ASN A 301 19.49 -4.33 -5.94
N THR A 302 19.68 -4.46 -7.25
CA THR A 302 20.27 -3.40 -8.09
C THR A 302 19.29 -2.32 -8.52
N ILE A 303 17.99 -2.49 -8.23
CA ILE A 303 17.00 -1.43 -8.44
C ILE A 303 17.42 -0.18 -7.67
N THR A 304 17.61 0.91 -8.41
CA THR A 304 17.86 2.25 -7.87
C THR A 304 16.53 2.97 -7.64
N PRO A 305 16.26 3.45 -6.42
CA PRO A 305 15.09 4.27 -6.16
C PRO A 305 15.07 5.54 -7.00
N ILE A 306 13.89 5.96 -7.46
CA ILE A 306 13.73 7.27 -8.08
C ILE A 306 13.97 8.35 -7.02
N ALA A 307 14.89 9.27 -7.32
CA ALA A 307 15.18 10.39 -6.46
C ALA A 307 13.93 11.26 -6.28
N ALA A 308 13.59 11.56 -5.03
CA ALA A 308 12.51 12.48 -4.76
C ALA A 308 12.89 13.90 -5.21
N ALA A 309 11.91 14.66 -5.69
CA ALA A 309 12.13 16.06 -6.08
C ALA A 309 12.74 16.90 -4.92
N ALA A 310 13.33 18.04 -5.25
CA ALA A 310 13.84 18.96 -4.25
C ALA A 310 12.71 19.43 -3.32
N ALA A 311 13.00 19.53 -2.02
CA ALA A 311 12.04 20.04 -1.06
C ALA A 311 11.64 21.48 -1.43
N PRO A 312 10.37 21.87 -1.28
CA PRO A 312 9.99 23.25 -1.53
C PRO A 312 10.67 24.21 -0.55
N VAL A 313 11.06 25.37 -1.05
CA VAL A 313 11.69 26.46 -0.29
C VAL A 313 10.69 27.60 -0.15
N PHE A 314 10.61 28.18 1.04
CA PHE A 314 9.73 29.28 1.39
C PHE A 314 10.49 30.61 1.36
N GLN A 315 9.90 31.62 0.71
CA GLN A 315 10.41 32.98 0.73
C GLN A 315 9.27 34.00 0.94
N PRO A 316 9.31 34.84 1.98
CA PRO A 316 10.34 34.90 3.02
C PRO A 316 10.32 33.64 3.92
N ALA A 317 11.44 33.40 4.62
CA ALA A 317 11.58 32.24 5.50
C ALA A 317 10.61 32.31 6.70
N GLY A 318 10.55 31.24 7.51
CA GLY A 318 9.81 31.27 8.76
C GLY A 318 10.32 32.37 9.71
N GLY A 319 9.40 33.10 10.35
CA GLY A 319 9.76 34.24 11.18
C GLY A 319 8.56 35.02 11.72
N SER A 320 8.86 36.09 12.46
CA SER A 320 7.84 37.05 12.89
C SER A 320 7.82 38.24 11.94
N TYR A 321 6.63 38.63 11.49
CA TYR A 321 6.43 39.76 10.58
C TYR A 321 5.39 40.72 11.14
N ASP A 322 5.63 42.01 10.97
CA ASP A 322 4.71 43.08 11.42
C ASP A 322 3.74 43.53 10.33
N GLN A 323 4.01 43.16 9.08
CA GLN A 323 3.15 43.39 7.92
C GLN A 323 2.65 42.07 7.32
N ASP A 324 1.68 42.15 6.40
CA ASP A 324 1.24 41.00 5.60
C ASP A 324 2.40 40.45 4.78
N VAL A 325 2.48 39.11 4.71
CA VAL A 325 3.57 38.41 4.04
C VAL A 325 3.06 37.80 2.75
N ASN A 326 3.72 38.08 1.64
CA ASN A 326 3.48 37.37 0.39
C ASN A 326 4.43 36.18 0.29
N LEU A 327 3.93 34.99 0.58
CA LEU A 327 4.72 33.76 0.60
C LEU A 327 4.88 33.20 -0.82
N ILE A 328 6.12 33.12 -1.26
CA ILE A 328 6.56 32.46 -2.48
C ILE A 328 7.07 31.07 -2.10
N ILE A 329 6.61 30.04 -2.82
CA ILE A 329 7.07 28.66 -2.66
C ILE A 329 7.72 28.21 -3.96
N THR A 330 8.99 27.80 -3.91
CA THR A 330 9.75 27.33 -5.08
C THR A 330 10.30 25.94 -4.85
N THR A 331 10.70 25.24 -5.91
CA THR A 331 11.47 23.99 -5.82
C THR A 331 12.54 23.97 -6.91
N ALA A 332 13.69 23.38 -6.62
CA ALA A 332 14.77 23.24 -7.60
C ALA A 332 14.46 22.19 -8.68
N THR A 333 13.44 21.35 -8.49
CA THR A 333 13.02 20.37 -9.50
C THR A 333 12.04 20.99 -10.48
N GLN A 334 12.51 21.26 -11.69
CA GLN A 334 11.67 21.81 -12.76
C GLN A 334 10.46 20.89 -13.04
N GLY A 335 9.28 21.49 -13.16
CA GLY A 335 8.03 20.76 -13.44
C GLY A 335 7.39 20.04 -12.25
N ALA A 336 8.00 20.06 -11.06
CA ALA A 336 7.39 19.49 -9.87
C ALA A 336 6.18 20.31 -9.41
N ILE A 337 5.06 19.63 -9.16
CA ILE A 337 3.87 20.23 -8.57
C ILE A 337 4.12 20.44 -7.07
N ILE A 338 3.91 21.65 -6.57
CA ILE A 338 4.00 21.94 -5.15
C ILE A 338 2.59 21.99 -4.57
N ARG A 339 2.34 21.24 -3.49
CA ARG A 339 1.12 21.36 -2.68
C ARG A 339 1.44 21.94 -1.31
N TYR A 340 0.54 22.74 -0.76
CA TYR A 340 0.71 23.36 0.55
C TYR A 340 -0.59 23.46 1.36
N THR A 341 -0.43 23.61 2.66
CA THR A 341 -1.50 23.80 3.65
C THR A 341 -1.15 24.99 4.55
N LEU A 342 -2.17 25.70 5.01
CA LEU A 342 -2.04 26.89 5.86
C LEU A 342 -2.47 26.64 7.32
N ASP A 343 -2.99 25.45 7.61
CA ASP A 343 -3.47 25.05 8.93
C ASP A 343 -2.45 24.16 9.68
N GLY A 344 -1.25 24.00 9.14
CA GLY A 344 -0.20 23.14 9.71
C GLY A 344 -0.43 21.64 9.53
N SER A 345 -1.46 21.19 8.79
CA SER A 345 -1.61 19.79 8.41
C SER A 345 -0.58 19.38 7.36
N THR A 346 -0.18 18.10 7.29
CA THR A 346 0.75 17.64 6.24
C THR A 346 0.00 17.53 4.90
N PRO A 347 0.41 18.18 3.80
CA PRO A 347 -0.26 18.02 2.52
C PRO A 347 -0.16 16.56 2.01
N SER A 348 -1.10 16.09 1.17
CA SER A 348 -1.05 14.78 0.48
C SER A 348 -1.41 14.90 -1.01
N ALA A 349 -1.50 13.78 -1.74
CA ALA A 349 -1.86 13.77 -3.17
C ALA A 349 -3.24 14.39 -3.39
N THR A 350 -4.09 14.25 -2.38
CA THR A 350 -5.46 14.73 -2.34
C THR A 350 -5.69 15.84 -1.31
N ALA A 351 -4.80 16.05 -0.33
CA ALA A 351 -4.91 17.13 0.67
C ALA A 351 -4.02 18.35 0.35
N GLY A 352 -4.60 19.55 0.40
CA GLY A 352 -3.89 20.82 0.29
C GLY A 352 -4.00 21.49 -1.08
N ASN A 353 -3.63 22.78 -1.11
CA ASN A 353 -3.73 23.65 -2.28
C ASN A 353 -2.56 23.44 -3.24
N ILE A 354 -2.82 23.45 -4.55
CA ILE A 354 -1.76 23.50 -5.55
C ILE A 354 -1.21 24.92 -5.60
N TYR A 355 0.11 25.06 -5.50
CA TYR A 355 0.76 26.37 -5.61
C TYR A 355 0.77 26.82 -7.07
N SER A 356 0.05 27.91 -7.36
CA SER A 356 -0.03 28.54 -8.68
C SER A 356 0.46 29.99 -8.70
N GLY A 357 0.86 30.54 -7.55
CA GLY A 357 1.30 31.91 -7.39
C GLY A 357 1.48 32.29 -5.92
N PRO A 358 2.00 33.50 -5.64
CA PRO A 358 2.27 33.95 -4.27
C PRO A 358 1.03 33.92 -3.37
N VAL A 359 1.22 33.54 -2.10
CA VAL A 359 0.15 33.36 -1.12
C VAL A 359 0.23 34.45 -0.06
N THR A 360 -0.77 35.32 0.03
CA THR A 360 -0.80 36.39 1.04
C THR A 360 -1.23 35.84 2.40
N LEU A 361 -0.41 36.07 3.43
CA LEU A 361 -0.64 35.70 4.82
C LEU A 361 -0.85 36.95 5.67
N SER A 362 -2.10 37.15 6.10
CA SER A 362 -2.51 38.29 6.93
C SER A 362 -2.58 37.98 8.43
N ASN A 363 -2.41 36.71 8.82
CA ASN A 363 -2.47 36.24 10.21
C ASN A 363 -1.32 35.29 10.54
N THR A 364 -1.09 35.03 11.83
CA THR A 364 -0.21 33.95 12.29
C THR A 364 -0.66 32.63 11.67
N THR A 365 0.18 32.03 10.83
CA THR A 365 -0.18 30.89 9.97
C THR A 365 0.95 29.86 9.99
N THR A 366 0.60 28.59 10.16
CA THR A 366 1.56 27.48 10.05
C THR A 366 1.47 26.89 8.65
N VAL A 367 2.52 27.07 7.86
CA VAL A 367 2.54 26.58 6.48
C VAL A 367 3.34 25.29 6.40
N LYS A 368 2.75 24.25 5.79
CA LYS A 368 3.48 23.06 5.36
C LYS A 368 3.35 22.92 3.86
N SER A 369 4.41 22.42 3.23
CA SER A 369 4.43 22.15 1.79
C SER A 369 4.99 20.77 1.52
N ARG A 370 4.66 20.25 0.35
CA ARG A 370 5.29 19.05 -0.19
C ARG A 370 5.45 19.19 -1.70
N ARG A 371 6.42 18.45 -2.20
CA ARG A 371 6.58 18.13 -3.62
C ARG A 371 5.64 16.98 -4.02
N GLY A 372 5.11 17.06 -5.23
CA GLY A 372 4.38 15.99 -5.90
C GLY A 372 5.28 14.91 -6.46
#